data_AF-A0A967D8I6-F1
#
_entry.id   AF-A0A967D8I6-F1
#
_cell.length_a   1.000
_cell.length_b   1.000
_cell.length_c   1.000
_cell.angle_alpha   90.00
_cell.angle_beta   90.00
_cell.angle_gamma   90.00
#
_symmetry.space_group_name_H-M   'P 1'
#
loop_
_entity.id
_entity.type
_entity.pdbx_description
1 polymer ?
#
loop_
_entity_poly.entity_id
_entity_poly.type
_entity_poly.pdbx_seq_one_letter_code
_entity_poly.pdbx_strand_id
1 'polypeptide(L)'
;MVKADCDDDGLGDALDQDDLDADQDDDGVLDGQDPDQVTSDSDGDGIPDVSEIEGCENTNDCDDDGVLDGDETTGCVVKADCDSDGLTDDLDADDLDSDQDDDSVLDGAEEDSSCVVKADCDDDGLGDALDGDDLDADQDDDGVLDGAENDGCVNDPTVGCGAVTDTTVPESTTTTTTTSPTTSTPGSSTTTTVVLESTIGESTPTSEPLTLPSTGADNRAIPVVILLLCVGAGLVLLRRRDASTEST
;
A
#
# COMPACT_ATOMS: atom_id res chain seq x y z
N MET A 1 -28.10 45.67 -8.70
CA MET A 1 -28.08 44.54 -7.76
C MET A 1 -26.67 44.01 -7.85
N VAL A 2 -25.97 43.89 -6.72
CA VAL A 2 -24.69 43.19 -6.69
C VAL A 2 -25.07 41.71 -6.80
N LYS A 3 -24.46 40.96 -7.74
CA LYS A 3 -24.55 39.49 -7.70
C LYS A 3 -23.83 39.08 -6.39
N ALA A 4 -24.29 38.05 -5.70
CA ALA A 4 -23.76 37.71 -4.36
C ALA A 4 -22.63 36.65 -4.41
N ASP A 5 -22.30 36.30 -5.62
CA ASP A 5 -21.47 35.27 -6.23
C ASP A 5 -21.30 35.93 -7.60
N CYS A 6 -20.11 36.21 -8.10
CA CYS A 6 -19.93 37.08 -9.29
C CYS A 6 -19.60 36.32 -10.57
N ASP A 7 -19.15 35.08 -10.47
CA ASP A 7 -18.74 34.16 -11.53
C ASP A 7 -19.64 32.91 -11.66
N ASP A 8 -20.65 32.77 -10.80
CA ASP A 8 -21.64 31.66 -10.81
C ASP A 8 -21.03 30.27 -10.50
N ASP A 9 -19.95 30.23 -9.72
CA ASP A 9 -19.21 29.02 -9.34
C ASP A 9 -19.89 28.21 -8.20
N GLY A 10 -20.71 28.88 -7.38
CA GLY A 10 -21.40 28.33 -6.22
C GLY A 10 -20.88 28.81 -4.86
N LEU A 11 -19.77 29.54 -4.84
CA LEU A 11 -19.24 30.25 -3.68
C LEU A 11 -19.72 31.72 -3.70
N GLY A 12 -19.85 32.33 -2.52
CA GLY A 12 -20.23 33.74 -2.46
C GLY A 12 -19.00 34.64 -2.41
N ASP A 13 -19.05 35.84 -3.00
CA ASP A 13 -17.94 36.83 -3.09
C ASP A 13 -17.22 37.12 -1.75
N ALA A 14 -17.86 36.83 -0.61
CA ALA A 14 -17.29 37.07 0.73
C ALA A 14 -16.42 35.92 1.25
N LEU A 15 -16.53 34.73 0.64
CA LEU A 15 -15.76 33.53 0.94
C LEU A 15 -14.80 33.18 -0.19
N ASP A 16 -15.09 33.65 -1.38
CA ASP A 16 -14.27 33.55 -2.58
C ASP A 16 -13.04 34.47 -2.52
N GLN A 17 -11.88 33.92 -2.87
CA GLN A 17 -10.62 34.65 -2.89
C GLN A 17 -10.47 35.53 -4.14
N ASP A 18 -11.01 35.11 -5.29
CA ASP A 18 -11.10 35.90 -6.52
C ASP A 18 -12.50 35.75 -7.14
N ASP A 19 -13.41 36.65 -6.75
CA ASP A 19 -14.85 36.68 -7.11
C ASP A 19 -15.16 36.88 -8.61
N LEU A 20 -14.15 36.74 -9.47
CA LEU A 20 -14.22 36.86 -10.92
C LEU A 20 -13.68 35.62 -11.65
N ASP A 21 -13.16 34.64 -10.91
CA ASP A 21 -12.58 33.42 -11.43
C ASP A 21 -13.27 32.21 -10.81
N ALA A 22 -13.97 31.43 -11.64
CA ALA A 22 -14.84 30.37 -11.13
C ALA A 22 -14.11 29.08 -10.73
N ASP A 23 -12.80 29.01 -10.99
CA ASP A 23 -11.90 27.85 -10.92
C ASP A 23 -10.47 28.42 -10.76
N GLN A 24 -10.13 28.84 -9.54
CA GLN A 24 -8.99 29.71 -9.26
C GLN A 24 -7.62 29.03 -9.48
N ASP A 25 -7.55 27.71 -9.33
CA ASP A 25 -6.34 26.92 -9.54
C ASP A 25 -6.29 26.21 -10.90
N ASP A 26 -7.33 26.39 -11.74
CA ASP A 26 -7.49 25.81 -13.07
C ASP A 26 -7.47 24.26 -13.06
N ASP A 27 -7.92 23.61 -11.98
CA ASP A 27 -7.94 22.15 -11.84
C ASP A 27 -9.16 21.47 -12.53
N GLY A 28 -10.17 22.29 -12.87
CA GLY A 28 -11.40 21.86 -13.54
C GLY A 28 -12.59 21.60 -12.61
N VAL A 29 -12.45 21.84 -11.30
CA VAL A 29 -13.50 21.92 -10.29
C VAL A 29 -13.78 23.39 -10.02
N LEU A 30 -15.05 23.72 -9.78
CA LEU A 30 -15.41 25.10 -9.47
C LEU A 30 -15.13 25.38 -7.99
N ASP A 31 -14.70 26.58 -7.63
CA ASP A 31 -14.34 27.00 -6.27
C ASP A 31 -15.43 26.65 -5.22
N GLY A 32 -16.71 26.74 -5.59
CA GLY A 32 -17.85 26.36 -4.75
C GLY A 32 -18.04 24.86 -4.50
N GLN A 33 -17.31 24.01 -5.21
CA GLN A 33 -17.27 22.55 -5.09
C GLN A 33 -15.89 22.01 -4.68
N ASP A 34 -14.87 22.85 -4.79
CA ASP A 34 -13.48 22.55 -4.50
C ASP A 34 -13.15 22.70 -2.99
N PRO A 35 -12.57 21.67 -2.34
CA PRO A 35 -12.01 21.78 -1.00
C PRO A 35 -10.84 22.77 -0.88
N ASP A 36 -10.01 22.94 -1.93
CA ASP A 36 -8.84 23.84 -1.95
C ASP A 36 -8.72 24.71 -3.21
N GLN A 37 -9.46 25.83 -3.18
CA GLN A 37 -9.53 26.84 -4.25
C GLN A 37 -8.20 27.43 -4.72
N VAL A 38 -7.09 27.19 -4.03
CA VAL A 38 -5.81 27.84 -4.33
C VAL A 38 -4.77 26.91 -4.93
N THR A 39 -4.88 25.61 -4.75
CA THR A 39 -3.88 24.67 -5.24
C THR A 39 -4.52 23.39 -5.76
N SER A 40 -4.17 23.04 -7.00
CA SER A 40 -4.68 21.85 -7.67
C SER A 40 -4.05 20.54 -7.17
N ASP A 41 -3.17 20.62 -6.17
CA ASP A 41 -2.29 19.57 -5.64
C ASP A 41 -1.89 20.02 -4.22
N SER A 42 -2.79 19.73 -3.28
CA SER A 42 -2.83 20.27 -1.92
C SER A 42 -1.63 19.83 -1.07
N ASP A 43 -1.10 18.63 -1.28
CA ASP A 43 0.03 18.09 -0.54
C ASP A 43 1.36 18.09 -1.32
N GLY A 44 1.30 18.29 -2.64
CA GLY A 44 2.46 18.48 -3.50
C GLY A 44 3.17 17.18 -3.88
N ASP A 45 2.48 16.04 -3.91
CA ASP A 45 3.05 14.78 -4.39
C ASP A 45 3.13 14.67 -5.93
N GLY A 46 2.42 15.55 -6.64
CA GLY A 46 2.39 15.62 -8.10
C GLY A 46 1.18 14.94 -8.76
N ILE A 47 0.26 14.37 -7.99
CA ILE A 47 -1.08 13.98 -8.41
C ILE A 47 -2.04 15.13 -8.08
N PRO A 48 -2.85 15.60 -9.04
CA PRO A 48 -3.85 16.62 -8.73
C PRO A 48 -4.97 16.06 -7.83
N ASP A 49 -5.47 16.83 -6.85
CA ASP A 49 -6.53 16.46 -5.90
C ASP A 49 -7.73 15.76 -6.59
N VAL A 50 -8.13 16.24 -7.76
CA VAL A 50 -9.24 15.70 -8.56
C VAL A 50 -9.01 14.30 -9.16
N SER A 51 -7.74 13.88 -9.20
CA SER A 51 -7.28 12.59 -9.72
C SER A 51 -6.93 11.61 -8.61
N GLU A 52 -6.87 12.08 -7.37
CA GLU A 52 -6.57 11.26 -6.21
C GLU A 52 -7.76 10.42 -5.73
N ILE A 53 -7.46 9.50 -4.82
CA ILE A 53 -8.45 8.68 -4.14
C ILE A 53 -9.08 9.51 -3.01
N GLU A 54 -10.40 9.39 -2.84
CA GLU A 54 -11.13 10.09 -1.76
C GLU A 54 -10.49 9.83 -0.39
N GLY A 55 -10.00 10.90 0.24
CA GLY A 55 -9.31 10.86 1.53
C GLY A 55 -7.78 10.94 1.47
N CYS A 56 -7.18 10.87 0.27
CA CYS A 56 -5.74 11.02 0.07
C CYS A 56 -5.32 12.46 -0.25
N GLU A 57 -6.26 13.37 -0.57
CA GLU A 57 -6.00 14.69 -1.21
C GLU A 57 -5.20 15.69 -0.36
N ASN A 58 -4.74 15.29 0.82
CA ASN A 58 -3.97 16.13 1.73
C ASN A 58 -2.83 15.33 2.39
N THR A 59 -2.47 14.18 1.83
CA THR A 59 -1.43 13.28 2.30
C THR A 59 -0.60 12.78 1.13
N ASN A 60 0.61 13.30 1.05
CA ASN A 60 1.56 13.03 -0.04
C ASN A 60 2.12 11.59 -0.07
N ASP A 61 1.57 10.69 0.74
CA ASP A 61 1.91 9.30 1.02
C ASP A 61 0.69 8.71 1.75
N CYS A 62 -0.28 8.18 0.99
CA CYS A 62 -1.61 7.86 1.52
C CYS A 62 -1.67 6.55 2.33
N ASP A 63 -0.73 5.64 2.14
CA ASP A 63 -0.62 4.39 2.90
C ASP A 63 0.53 4.35 3.94
N ASP A 64 1.29 5.43 4.05
CA ASP A 64 2.40 5.64 4.99
C ASP A 64 3.56 4.63 4.79
N ASP A 65 3.83 4.21 3.55
CA ASP A 65 4.90 3.25 3.24
C ASP A 65 6.27 3.89 2.98
N GLY A 66 6.30 5.20 2.75
CA GLY A 66 7.52 5.98 2.52
C GLY A 66 7.82 6.31 1.06
N VAL A 67 7.00 5.84 0.12
CA VAL A 67 6.93 6.30 -1.27
C VAL A 67 5.86 7.41 -1.37
N LEU A 68 6.06 8.38 -2.26
CA LEU A 68 5.06 9.43 -2.48
C LEU A 68 4.03 8.92 -3.49
N ASP A 69 2.74 9.23 -3.33
CA ASP A 69 1.69 8.74 -4.25
C ASP A 69 2.01 9.05 -5.72
N GLY A 70 2.57 10.24 -5.99
CA GLY A 70 2.99 10.66 -7.34
C GLY A 70 4.19 9.91 -7.93
N ASP A 71 4.99 9.23 -7.11
CA ASP A 71 6.09 8.35 -7.51
C ASP A 71 5.68 6.87 -7.60
N GLU A 72 4.49 6.50 -7.09
CA GLU A 72 3.98 5.14 -7.10
C GLU A 72 3.37 4.69 -8.43
N THR A 73 3.26 3.36 -8.60
CA THR A 73 2.54 2.79 -9.73
C THR A 73 1.02 2.96 -9.54
N THR A 74 0.30 3.17 -10.66
CA THR A 74 -1.16 3.29 -10.64
C THR A 74 -1.84 2.10 -9.96
N GLY A 75 -2.47 2.36 -8.81
CA GLY A 75 -3.19 1.37 -8.01
C GLY A 75 -2.38 0.75 -6.87
N CYS A 76 -1.17 1.24 -6.63
CA CYS A 76 -0.42 1.06 -5.39
C CYS A 76 -0.99 2.05 -4.36
N VAL A 77 -0.63 3.35 -4.32
CA VAL A 77 -1.21 4.55 -3.64
C VAL A 77 -1.82 4.39 -2.24
N VAL A 78 -2.71 3.42 -2.08
CA VAL A 78 -3.39 3.03 -0.85
C VAL A 78 -3.00 1.62 -0.41
N LYS A 79 -1.83 1.13 -0.85
CA LYS A 79 -1.30 -0.18 -0.56
C LYS A 79 0.21 -0.10 -0.30
N ALA A 80 0.56 -0.11 0.98
CA ALA A 80 1.94 -0.09 1.44
C ALA A 80 2.83 -1.28 1.03
N ASP A 81 2.30 -2.19 0.21
CA ASP A 81 2.89 -3.45 -0.27
C ASP A 81 2.05 -3.83 -1.51
N CYS A 82 2.47 -3.32 -2.66
CA CYS A 82 1.58 -3.25 -3.83
C CYS A 82 1.25 -4.62 -4.44
N ASP A 83 2.18 -5.57 -4.38
CA ASP A 83 2.04 -6.95 -4.87
C ASP A 83 1.76 -7.99 -3.78
N SER A 84 1.85 -7.59 -2.50
CA SER A 84 1.50 -8.38 -1.32
C SER A 84 2.47 -9.53 -1.01
N ASP A 85 3.75 -9.31 -1.21
CA ASP A 85 4.83 -10.29 -1.01
C ASP A 85 5.43 -10.23 0.42
N GLY A 86 5.23 -9.10 1.12
CA GLY A 86 5.71 -8.85 2.48
C GLY A 86 6.79 -7.75 2.61
N LEU A 87 7.28 -7.16 1.51
CA LEU A 87 8.07 -5.94 1.50
C LEU A 87 7.18 -4.71 1.33
N THR A 88 7.63 -3.58 1.85
CA THR A 88 7.00 -2.29 1.59
C THR A 88 7.61 -1.67 0.34
N ASP A 89 6.86 -0.87 -0.42
CA ASP A 89 7.29 -0.38 -1.73
C ASP A 89 8.58 0.46 -1.64
N ASP A 90 8.88 1.08 -0.48
CA ASP A 90 10.13 1.81 -0.24
C ASP A 90 11.39 0.91 -0.14
N LEU A 91 11.19 -0.37 0.16
CA LEU A 91 12.22 -1.40 0.29
C LEU A 91 12.28 -2.36 -0.90
N ASP A 92 11.25 -2.38 -1.73
CA ASP A 92 11.15 -3.21 -2.92
C ASP A 92 11.73 -2.49 -4.16
N ALA A 93 12.53 -3.21 -4.94
CA ALA A 93 13.08 -2.69 -6.19
C ALA A 93 12.11 -2.77 -7.38
N ASP A 94 11.14 -3.69 -7.33
CA ASP A 94 10.08 -3.91 -8.31
C ASP A 94 8.80 -4.33 -7.56
N ASP A 95 8.12 -3.34 -6.97
CA ASP A 95 6.88 -3.40 -6.16
C ASP A 95 5.66 -4.05 -6.85
N LEU A 96 5.84 -4.61 -8.05
CA LEU A 96 4.80 -5.24 -8.85
C LEU A 96 5.08 -6.73 -9.10
N ASP A 97 6.22 -7.26 -8.65
CA ASP A 97 6.67 -8.62 -8.87
C ASP A 97 7.09 -9.32 -7.58
N SER A 98 6.17 -10.10 -7.02
CA SER A 98 6.29 -10.68 -5.67
C SER A 98 7.39 -11.74 -5.47
N ASP A 99 8.14 -12.06 -6.54
CA ASP A 99 9.16 -13.12 -6.65
C ASP A 99 10.10 -12.72 -7.81
N GLN A 100 10.96 -11.74 -7.57
CA GLN A 100 11.74 -11.04 -8.60
C GLN A 100 12.77 -11.93 -9.34
N ASP A 101 13.17 -13.05 -8.75
CA ASP A 101 14.11 -14.00 -9.33
C ASP A 101 13.52 -15.34 -9.78
N ASP A 102 12.20 -15.50 -9.64
CA ASP A 102 11.40 -16.67 -10.03
C ASP A 102 11.85 -17.98 -9.33
N ASP A 103 12.32 -17.92 -8.08
CA ASP A 103 12.82 -19.09 -7.35
C ASP A 103 11.75 -19.82 -6.52
N SER A 104 10.55 -19.23 -6.38
CA SER A 104 9.39 -19.68 -5.59
C SER A 104 9.40 -19.33 -4.09
N VAL A 105 10.38 -18.57 -3.61
CA VAL A 105 10.32 -17.77 -2.39
C VAL A 105 9.78 -16.38 -2.79
N LEU A 106 9.16 -15.66 -1.84
CA LEU A 106 8.65 -14.31 -2.10
C LEU A 106 9.71 -13.32 -1.62
N ASP A 107 9.84 -12.14 -2.23
CA ASP A 107 10.90 -11.20 -1.89
C ASP A 107 10.85 -10.80 -0.39
N GLY A 108 9.65 -10.65 0.16
CA GLY A 108 9.41 -10.39 1.59
C GLY A 108 9.65 -11.59 2.53
N ALA A 109 9.85 -12.78 1.98
CA ALA A 109 10.19 -14.00 2.70
C ALA A 109 11.69 -14.34 2.67
N GLU A 110 12.48 -13.66 1.83
CA GLU A 110 13.93 -13.80 1.74
C GLU A 110 14.66 -13.52 3.06
N GLU A 111 15.73 -14.27 3.34
CA GLU A 111 16.50 -14.06 4.58
C GLU A 111 17.35 -12.77 4.53
N ASP A 112 17.83 -12.39 3.36
CA ASP A 112 18.58 -11.16 3.12
C ASP A 112 18.06 -10.40 1.90
N SER A 113 18.04 -9.06 1.99
CA SER A 113 17.64 -8.18 0.88
C SER A 113 18.42 -8.37 -0.43
N SER A 114 19.59 -9.01 -0.39
CA SER A 114 20.37 -9.34 -1.58
C SER A 114 19.95 -10.65 -2.25
N CYS A 115 19.14 -11.48 -1.59
CA CYS A 115 18.56 -12.70 -2.14
C CYS A 115 17.34 -12.42 -3.03
N VAL A 116 16.61 -11.33 -2.81
CA VAL A 116 15.43 -10.88 -3.61
C VAL A 116 15.60 -10.97 -5.13
N VAL A 117 16.82 -10.83 -5.64
CA VAL A 117 17.11 -10.88 -7.09
C VAL A 117 18.06 -12.02 -7.47
N LYS A 118 18.17 -13.04 -6.61
CA LYS A 118 19.17 -14.12 -6.69
C LYS A 118 18.62 -15.43 -6.12
N ALA A 119 18.04 -16.22 -7.04
CA ALA A 119 17.42 -17.54 -6.85
C ALA A 119 18.26 -18.69 -6.22
N ASP A 120 19.47 -18.39 -5.76
CA ASP A 120 20.46 -19.27 -5.14
C ASP A 120 21.37 -18.33 -4.35
N CYS A 121 20.95 -17.98 -3.12
CA CYS A 121 21.45 -16.80 -2.43
C CYS A 121 22.92 -16.92 -1.97
N ASP A 122 23.44 -18.13 -1.83
CA ASP A 122 24.84 -18.41 -1.45
C ASP A 122 25.72 -19.00 -2.58
N ASP A 123 25.14 -19.22 -3.78
CA ASP A 123 25.79 -19.76 -4.99
C ASP A 123 26.29 -21.21 -4.87
N ASP A 124 25.57 -22.05 -4.14
CA ASP A 124 25.98 -23.42 -3.87
C ASP A 124 25.41 -24.45 -4.89
N GLY A 125 24.37 -24.05 -5.62
CA GLY A 125 23.69 -24.81 -6.66
C GLY A 125 22.35 -25.46 -6.26
N LEU A 126 21.91 -25.29 -5.02
CA LEU A 126 20.54 -25.51 -4.55
C LEU A 126 19.79 -24.16 -4.61
N GLY A 127 18.49 -24.18 -4.92
CA GLY A 127 17.70 -22.95 -4.93
C GLY A 127 17.04 -22.73 -3.58
N ASP A 128 16.77 -21.48 -3.22
CA ASP A 128 16.45 -21.05 -1.85
C ASP A 128 15.17 -21.73 -1.34
N ALA A 129 14.16 -21.93 -2.20
CA ALA A 129 12.95 -22.69 -1.87
C ALA A 129 13.19 -24.16 -1.42
N LEU A 130 14.34 -24.74 -1.73
CA LEU A 130 14.75 -26.09 -1.34
C LEU A 130 15.90 -26.10 -0.32
N ASP A 131 16.56 -24.97 -0.11
CA ASP A 131 17.62 -24.80 0.87
C ASP A 131 17.02 -24.58 2.27
N GLY A 132 17.63 -25.20 3.28
CA GLY A 132 17.19 -25.02 4.67
C GLY A 132 17.71 -23.73 5.29
N ASP A 133 18.84 -23.23 4.81
CA ASP A 133 19.51 -21.99 5.19
C ASP A 133 20.23 -21.49 3.93
N ASP A 134 19.51 -20.74 3.10
CA ASP A 134 19.93 -20.20 1.79
C ASP A 134 21.12 -19.22 1.86
N LEU A 135 21.63 -18.95 3.06
CA LEU A 135 22.82 -18.15 3.31
C LEU A 135 24.06 -19.00 3.66
N ASP A 136 23.94 -20.33 3.73
CA ASP A 136 24.99 -21.25 4.15
C ASP A 136 25.22 -22.43 3.19
N ALA A 137 26.12 -22.20 2.22
CA ALA A 137 26.43 -23.10 1.11
C ALA A 137 26.94 -24.52 1.44
N ASP A 138 27.09 -24.87 2.72
CA ASP A 138 27.52 -26.18 3.24
C ASP A 138 26.96 -26.33 4.66
N GLN A 139 25.63 -26.45 4.74
CA GLN A 139 24.85 -26.35 5.98
C GLN A 139 25.25 -27.34 7.10
N ASP A 140 25.92 -28.45 6.76
CA ASP A 140 26.41 -29.43 7.73
C ASP A 140 27.95 -29.47 7.91
N ASP A 141 28.67 -28.56 7.26
CA ASP A 141 30.12 -28.40 7.30
C ASP A 141 30.90 -29.70 6.91
N ASP A 142 30.37 -30.55 6.02
CA ASP A 142 31.05 -31.78 5.59
C ASP A 142 32.08 -31.55 4.46
N GLY A 143 32.05 -30.37 3.84
CA GLY A 143 32.93 -29.95 2.75
C GLY A 143 32.40 -30.28 1.34
N VAL A 144 31.12 -30.65 1.23
CA VAL A 144 30.34 -30.76 -0.01
C VAL A 144 29.25 -29.68 0.05
N LEU A 145 29.08 -28.92 -1.03
CA LEU A 145 28.02 -27.91 -1.09
C LEU A 145 26.64 -28.58 -1.16
N ASP A 146 25.61 -27.97 -0.59
CA ASP A 146 24.23 -28.50 -0.52
C ASP A 146 23.67 -28.80 -1.93
N GLY A 147 23.90 -27.91 -2.90
CA GLY A 147 23.58 -28.12 -4.32
C GLY A 147 24.30 -29.30 -4.99
N ALA A 148 25.39 -29.80 -4.40
CA ALA A 148 26.13 -30.97 -4.87
C ALA A 148 25.74 -32.28 -4.15
N GLU A 149 24.87 -32.20 -3.15
CA GLU A 149 24.43 -33.34 -2.36
C GLU A 149 23.29 -34.14 -3.00
N ASN A 150 22.92 -35.27 -2.36
CA ASN A 150 21.72 -36.00 -2.75
C ASN A 150 20.49 -35.39 -2.05
N ASP A 151 19.32 -35.49 -2.68
CA ASP A 151 18.05 -35.04 -2.11
C ASP A 151 17.82 -35.56 -0.67
N GLY A 152 17.59 -34.63 0.26
CA GLY A 152 17.36 -34.89 1.68
C GLY A 152 18.63 -35.07 2.54
N CYS A 153 19.79 -34.66 2.03
CA CYS A 153 21.07 -34.86 2.71
C CYS A 153 21.75 -33.62 3.26
N VAL A 154 21.29 -32.41 2.90
CA VAL A 154 21.82 -31.06 3.22
C VAL A 154 22.02 -30.75 4.72
N ASN A 155 21.78 -31.71 5.59
CA ASN A 155 21.93 -31.58 7.04
C ASN A 155 22.61 -32.84 7.66
N ASP A 156 23.16 -33.74 6.85
CA ASP A 156 23.86 -34.96 7.27
C ASP A 156 25.37 -34.77 7.12
N PRO A 157 26.12 -34.53 8.22
CA PRO A 157 27.55 -34.16 8.21
C PRO A 157 28.51 -35.29 7.75
N THR A 158 27.98 -36.29 7.05
CA THR A 158 28.66 -37.42 6.46
C THR A 158 28.95 -37.17 4.99
N VAL A 159 30.15 -36.67 4.68
CA VAL A 159 30.70 -36.45 3.33
C VAL A 159 29.98 -37.21 2.21
N GLY A 160 29.12 -36.49 1.48
CA GLY A 160 28.42 -36.97 0.28
C GLY A 160 27.28 -37.93 0.59
N CYS A 161 26.52 -37.62 1.65
CA CYS A 161 25.37 -38.36 2.14
C CYS A 161 25.60 -39.87 2.13
N GLY A 162 26.41 -40.28 3.11
CA GLY A 162 26.79 -41.64 3.44
C GLY A 162 26.28 -42.66 2.44
N ALA A 163 27.12 -43.00 1.44
CA ALA A 163 26.85 -44.09 0.53
C ALA A 163 26.09 -45.16 1.30
N VAL A 164 24.83 -45.43 0.92
CA VAL A 164 24.21 -46.71 1.26
C VAL A 164 25.26 -47.71 0.86
N THR A 165 26.03 -48.20 1.84
CA THR A 165 27.12 -49.11 1.58
C THR A 165 26.40 -50.37 1.18
N ASP A 166 26.13 -50.46 -0.11
CA ASP A 166 25.93 -51.68 -0.85
C ASP A 166 27.10 -52.54 -0.43
N THR A 167 26.83 -53.37 0.58
CA THR A 167 27.80 -54.28 1.16
C THR A 167 27.90 -55.44 0.18
N THR A 168 28.37 -55.16 -1.03
CA THR A 168 28.74 -56.15 -2.04
C THR A 168 30.26 -56.23 -2.15
N VAL A 169 30.88 -56.56 -1.02
CA VAL A 169 32.13 -57.34 -1.03
C VAL A 169 31.88 -58.64 -0.27
N PRO A 170 31.65 -59.77 -0.96
CA PRO A 170 31.57 -61.06 -0.30
C PRO A 170 32.99 -61.55 0.00
N GLU A 171 33.45 -61.34 1.24
CA GLU A 171 34.47 -62.18 1.81
C GLU A 171 33.85 -63.58 2.03
N SER A 172 34.45 -64.55 1.35
CA SER A 172 34.13 -65.96 1.46
C SER A 172 34.26 -66.40 2.92
N THR A 173 33.17 -66.86 3.54
CA THR A 173 33.00 -68.26 3.97
C THR A 173 31.75 -68.45 4.84
N THR A 174 31.13 -69.62 4.64
CA THR A 174 30.26 -70.36 5.57
C THR A 174 28.73 -70.19 5.47
N THR A 175 28.15 -71.00 4.57
CA THR A 175 27.01 -71.92 4.80
C THR A 175 26.07 -71.66 5.99
N THR A 176 24.79 -71.38 5.73
CA THR A 176 23.65 -72.34 5.85
C THR A 176 22.28 -71.68 5.55
N THR A 177 21.58 -72.22 4.54
CA THR A 177 20.15 -72.64 4.48
C THR A 177 19.15 -71.91 5.41
N THR A 178 17.96 -71.40 5.02
CA THR A 178 16.88 -72.00 4.20
C THR A 178 15.68 -71.01 4.06
N THR A 179 14.95 -71.11 2.94
CA THR A 179 13.49 -70.87 2.70
C THR A 179 12.88 -69.45 2.58
N SER A 180 12.47 -69.13 1.34
CA SER A 180 11.28 -68.34 0.94
C SER A 180 9.95 -69.11 1.23
N PRO A 181 8.72 -68.65 0.83
CA PRO A 181 8.25 -67.43 0.13
C PRO A 181 7.05 -66.74 0.88
N THR A 182 6.43 -65.61 0.51
CA THR A 182 5.49 -65.33 -0.61
C THR A 182 4.89 -63.90 -0.49
N THR A 183 4.68 -63.23 -1.62
CA THR A 183 3.59 -62.28 -2.03
C THR A 183 2.54 -61.80 -1.01
N SER A 184 2.20 -60.49 -1.02
CA SER A 184 0.88 -59.93 -1.46
C SER A 184 0.72 -58.41 -1.23
N THR A 185 0.05 -57.75 -2.20
CA THR A 185 -0.50 -56.37 -2.25
C THR A 185 -1.89 -56.32 -1.54
N PRO A 186 -2.71 -55.24 -1.63
CA PRO A 186 -2.72 -53.89 -1.03
C PRO A 186 -3.85 -53.69 0.04
N GLY A 187 -3.96 -52.49 0.67
CA GLY A 187 -5.27 -51.98 1.11
C GLY A 187 -5.34 -50.92 2.21
N SER A 188 -6.37 -50.07 2.07
CA SER A 188 -7.11 -49.29 3.09
C SER A 188 -6.53 -47.92 3.50
N SER A 189 -7.06 -46.78 3.05
CA SER A 189 -8.37 -46.14 3.35
C SER A 189 -8.59 -45.85 4.84
N THR A 190 -8.78 -44.57 5.21
CA THR A 190 -9.77 -43.96 6.15
C THR A 190 -9.38 -42.48 6.37
N THR A 191 -10.08 -41.50 5.78
CA THR A 191 -11.15 -40.63 6.36
C THR A 191 -10.67 -39.62 7.41
N THR A 192 -10.97 -38.32 7.22
CA THR A 192 -11.79 -37.50 8.16
C THR A 192 -12.04 -36.09 7.58
N THR A 193 -13.29 -35.84 7.21
CA THR A 193 -13.91 -34.54 6.91
C THR A 193 -14.11 -33.72 8.19
N VAL A 194 -13.68 -32.46 8.20
CA VAL A 194 -13.94 -31.49 9.27
C VAL A 194 -15.09 -30.57 8.86
N VAL A 195 -16.01 -30.38 9.81
CA VAL A 195 -17.24 -29.59 9.69
C VAL A 195 -16.93 -28.14 10.07
N LEU A 196 -17.26 -27.18 9.19
CA LEU A 196 -17.26 -25.76 9.51
C LEU A 196 -18.62 -25.35 10.08
N GLU A 197 -18.62 -24.79 11.29
CA GLU A 197 -19.78 -24.09 11.87
C GLU A 197 -19.66 -22.59 11.63
N SER A 198 -20.68 -22.03 10.99
CA SER A 198 -20.86 -20.62 10.64
C SER A 198 -21.51 -19.87 11.81
N THR A 199 -20.88 -18.81 12.31
CA THR A 199 -21.48 -17.88 13.27
C THR A 199 -21.54 -16.48 12.68
N ILE A 200 -22.75 -16.04 12.33
CA ILE A 200 -23.06 -14.68 11.86
C ILE A 200 -23.68 -13.95 13.05
N GLY A 201 -22.96 -12.98 13.60
CA GLY A 201 -23.43 -12.10 14.67
C GLY A 201 -23.65 -10.69 14.14
N GLU A 202 -24.87 -10.40 13.72
CA GLU A 202 -25.30 -9.08 13.27
C GLU A 202 -25.60 -8.17 14.48
N SER A 203 -24.99 -6.99 14.54
CA SER A 203 -25.25 -5.99 15.57
C SER A 203 -25.27 -4.60 14.94
N THR A 204 -26.48 -4.12 14.66
CA THR A 204 -26.79 -2.75 14.24
C THR A 204 -26.63 -1.77 15.41
N PRO A 205 -25.90 -0.65 15.28
CA PRO A 205 -25.97 0.44 16.24
C PRO A 205 -27.09 1.46 15.91
N THR A 206 -27.83 1.76 16.96
CA THR A 206 -28.96 2.69 17.09
C THR A 206 -28.57 4.15 16.87
N SER A 207 -29.30 4.88 16.02
CA SER A 207 -29.21 6.33 15.86
C SER A 207 -29.87 7.08 17.02
N GLU A 208 -29.15 8.05 17.61
CA GLU A 208 -29.71 9.08 18.50
C GLU A 208 -29.76 10.45 17.80
N PRO A 209 -30.83 11.26 17.98
CA PRO A 209 -30.90 12.60 17.41
C PRO A 209 -30.26 13.67 18.31
N LEU A 210 -29.35 14.46 17.73
CA LEU A 210 -28.73 15.63 18.36
C LEU A 210 -29.73 16.79 18.53
N THR A 211 -29.93 17.21 19.77
CA THR A 211 -30.63 18.44 20.16
C THR A 211 -29.71 19.66 20.12
N LEU A 212 -30.14 20.72 19.44
CA LEU A 212 -29.53 22.06 19.50
C LEU A 212 -29.82 22.78 20.83
N PRO A 213 -28.84 23.50 21.41
CA PRO A 213 -29.12 24.61 22.30
C PRO A 213 -29.08 25.95 21.55
N SER A 214 -30.19 26.67 21.64
CA SER A 214 -30.33 28.10 21.39
C SER A 214 -29.77 28.92 22.55
N THR A 215 -29.04 30.00 22.23
CA THR A 215 -28.86 31.29 22.94
C THR A 215 -27.57 31.92 22.37
N GLY A 216 -27.37 33.21 22.16
CA GLY A 216 -28.07 34.44 22.46
C GLY A 216 -27.09 35.59 22.12
N ALA A 217 -27.64 36.72 21.69
CA ALA A 217 -27.05 38.00 21.30
C ALA A 217 -25.70 38.42 21.96
N ASP A 218 -24.83 39.16 21.24
CA ASP A 218 -24.87 40.63 21.20
C ASP A 218 -23.65 41.30 20.50
N ASN A 219 -23.97 42.44 19.86
CA ASN A 219 -23.15 43.66 19.69
C ASN A 219 -21.94 43.76 18.72
N ARG A 220 -22.25 44.43 17.60
CA ARG A 220 -21.68 45.72 17.14
C ARG A 220 -20.16 45.80 16.90
N ALA A 221 -19.80 45.66 15.63
CA ALA A 221 -18.89 46.57 14.95
C ALA A 221 -19.52 46.93 13.60
N ILE A 222 -19.61 48.22 13.26
CA ILE A 222 -20.06 48.69 11.94
C ILE A 222 -18.82 48.62 11.04
N PRO A 223 -18.72 47.70 10.07
CA PRO A 223 -17.62 47.76 9.12
C PRO A 223 -17.85 48.96 8.19
N VAL A 224 -16.76 49.67 7.90
CA VAL A 224 -16.70 50.57 6.76
C VAL A 224 -16.95 49.71 5.53
N VAL A 225 -18.15 49.81 4.96
CA VAL A 225 -18.53 49.10 3.74
C VAL A 225 -17.74 49.75 2.59
N ILE A 226 -16.57 49.22 2.29
CA ILE A 226 -15.93 49.41 1.00
C ILE A 226 -16.76 48.57 0.03
N LEU A 227 -17.64 49.25 -0.69
CA LEU A 227 -18.46 48.65 -1.73
C LEU A 227 -17.54 48.39 -2.94
N LEU A 228 -16.85 47.25 -2.95
CA LEU A 228 -16.38 46.68 -4.21
C LEU A 228 -17.63 46.30 -4.99
N LEU A 229 -17.74 46.86 -6.18
CA LEU A 229 -18.77 46.52 -7.14
C LEU A 229 -18.09 45.59 -8.13
N CYS A 230 -18.69 44.43 -8.41
CA CYS A 230 -18.37 43.62 -9.59
C CYS A 230 -18.62 44.48 -10.83
N VAL A 231 -17.58 45.23 -11.21
CA VAL A 231 -17.53 46.01 -12.43
C VAL A 231 -16.48 45.32 -13.26
N GLY A 232 -16.94 44.42 -14.13
CA GLY A 232 -16.10 43.89 -15.20
C GLY A 232 -15.29 45.04 -15.80
N ALA A 233 -13.97 44.92 -15.70
CA ALA A 233 -12.98 45.87 -16.16
C ALA A 233 -13.22 47.36 -15.77
N GLY A 234 -12.86 47.74 -14.53
CA GLY A 234 -12.49 49.13 -14.23
C GLY A 234 -12.79 49.60 -12.81
N LEU A 235 -11.74 49.72 -12.00
CA LEU A 235 -11.77 50.29 -10.65
C LEU A 235 -12.22 51.78 -10.68
N VAL A 236 -13.46 52.08 -10.29
CA VAL A 236 -13.98 53.45 -10.14
C VAL A 236 -14.23 53.77 -8.66
N LEU A 237 -13.32 54.56 -8.08
CA LEU A 237 -13.37 55.02 -6.69
C LEU A 237 -14.38 56.17 -6.52
N LEU A 238 -15.59 55.89 -6.03
CA LEU A 238 -16.60 56.91 -5.72
C LEU A 238 -16.46 57.43 -4.28
N ARG A 239 -15.80 58.58 -4.09
CA ARG A 239 -15.85 59.35 -2.83
C ARG A 239 -17.18 60.12 -2.73
N ARG A 240 -17.98 59.85 -1.69
CA ARG A 240 -19.14 60.68 -1.34
C ARG A 240 -18.68 62.08 -0.88
N ARG A 241 -19.30 63.13 -1.41
CA ARG A 241 -19.22 64.50 -0.87
C ARG A 241 -20.35 64.69 0.13
N ASP A 242 -20.02 64.94 1.39
CA ASP A 242 -21.01 65.36 2.39
C ASP A 242 -21.46 66.79 2.12
N ALA A 243 -22.77 66.98 2.02
CA ALA A 243 -23.42 68.27 1.92
C ALA A 243 -23.68 68.83 3.32
N SER A 244 -22.98 69.90 3.68
CA SER A 244 -23.28 70.69 4.89
C SER A 244 -24.31 71.77 4.55
N THR A 245 -25.49 71.69 5.15
CA THR A 245 -26.50 72.77 5.12
C THR A 245 -26.32 73.68 6.32
N GLU A 246 -25.86 74.92 6.10
CA GLU A 246 -25.96 76.03 7.05
C GLU A 246 -27.40 76.56 7.09
N SER A 247 -27.94 76.69 8.31
CA SER A 247 -29.23 77.35 8.59
C SER A 247 -28.97 78.82 8.95
N THR A 248 -29.62 79.74 8.24
CA THR A 248 -29.82 81.14 8.64
C THR A 248 -30.85 81.29 9.74
#